data_AF-A0A7J6AZU6-F1
#
_entry.id   AF-A0A7J6AZU6-F1
#
_cell.length_a   1.000
_cell.length_b   1.000
_cell.length_c   1.000
_cell.angle_alpha   90.00
_cell.angle_beta   90.00
_cell.angle_gamma   90.00
#
_symmetry.space_group_name_H-M   'P 1'
#
loop_
_entity.id
_entity.type
_entity.pdbx_description
1 polymer ?
#
loop_
_entity_poly.entity_id
_entity_poly.type
_entity_poly.pdbx_seq_one_letter_code
_entity_poly.pdbx_strand_id
1 'polypeptide(L)' 'MFNGTLSEVNTAVFPVEQATLMHTGNYTCMASNHVTGRDASGSHVLVVKEKGSMGGSGDSLSAGATAGIVIG' A
#
# COMPACT_ATOMS: atom_id res chain seq x y z
N MET A 1 -5.18 8.53 1.70
CA MET A 1 -4.99 9.26 0.42
C MET A 1 -4.00 8.49 -0.45
N PHE A 2 -4.33 8.30 -1.73
CA PHE A 2 -3.44 7.71 -2.73
C PHE A 2 -3.18 8.73 -3.84
N ASN A 3 -1.91 9.09 -4.04
CA ASN A 3 -1.45 10.03 -5.06
C ASN A 3 -2.24 11.36 -5.11
N GLY A 4 -2.61 11.91 -3.96
CA GLY A 4 -3.41 13.14 -3.85
C GLY A 4 -4.92 12.93 -3.83
N THR A 5 -5.42 11.72 -4.12
CA THR A 5 -6.85 11.39 -4.08
C THR A 5 -7.24 10.82 -2.71
N LEU A 6 -8.25 11.41 -2.07
CA LEU A 6 -8.83 10.87 -0.84
C LEU A 6 -9.46 9.51 -1.13
N SER A 7 -9.14 8.53 -0.30
CA SER A 7 -9.75 7.20 -0.38
C SER A 7 -10.93 7.18 0.59
N GLU A 8 -12.00 6.45 0.26
CA GLU A 8 -13.13 6.22 1.18
C GLU A 8 -12.75 5.31 2.37
N VAL A 9 -11.54 4.76 2.36
CA VAL A 9 -11.06 3.88 3.43
C VAL A 9 -10.54 4.71 4.61
N ASN A 10 -11.20 4.55 5.77
CA ASN A 10 -10.84 5.18 7.04
C ASN A 10 -10.38 4.14 8.09
N THR A 11 -9.68 3.09 7.64
CA THR A 11 -9.13 2.05 8.49
C THR A 11 -7.63 2.24 8.68
N ALA A 12 -7.08 1.72 9.79
CA ALA A 12 -5.64 1.75 10.07
C ALA A 12 -4.80 0.96 9.04
N VAL A 13 -5.43 0.03 8.32
CA VAL A 13 -4.80 -0.82 7.31
C VAL A 13 -5.54 -0.65 5.99
N PHE A 14 -4.79 -0.47 4.90
CA PHE A 14 -5.30 -0.40 3.53
C PHE A 14 -4.85 -1.66 2.77
N PRO A 15 -5.65 -2.76 2.79
CA PRO A 15 -5.28 -4.00 2.11
C PRO A 15 -5.44 -3.86 0.60
N VAL A 16 -4.43 -4.27 -0.15
CA VAL A 16 -4.45 -4.36 -1.61
C VAL A 16 -4.21 -5.82 -1.98
N GLU A 17 -5.26 -6.53 -2.38
CA GLU A 17 -5.18 -7.99 -2.63
C GLU A 17 -4.27 -8.35 -3.80
N GLN A 18 -4.28 -7.56 -4.87
CA GLN A 18 -3.40 -7.74 -6.02
C GLN A 18 -2.70 -6.43 -6.37
N ALA A 19 -1.47 -6.28 -5.89
CA ALA A 19 -0.64 -5.12 -6.21
C ALA A 19 -0.23 -5.13 -7.69
N THR A 20 -0.70 -4.14 -8.45
CA THR A 20 -0.29 -3.92 -9.85
C THR A 20 0.62 -2.70 -9.94
N LEU A 21 1.29 -2.47 -11.08
CA LEU A 21 2.09 -1.26 -11.31
C LEU A 21 1.29 0.02 -11.04
N MET A 22 -0.03 -0.01 -11.26
CA MET A 22 -0.94 1.13 -11.03
C MET A 22 -1.10 1.48 -9.55
N HIS A 23 -0.73 0.58 -8.64
CA HIS A 23 -0.69 0.84 -7.20
C HIS A 23 0.65 1.47 -6.77
N THR A 24 1.57 1.76 -7.70
CA THR A 24 2.72 2.61 -7.40
C THR A 24 2.26 4.04 -7.19
N GLY A 25 2.67 4.65 -6.07
CA GLY A 25 2.33 6.03 -5.79
C GLY A 25 2.65 6.45 -4.37
N ASN A 26 2.29 7.68 -4.04
CA ASN A 26 2.43 8.23 -2.70
C ASN A 26 1.16 7.94 -1.88
N TYR A 27 1.30 7.17 -0.81
CA TYR A 27 0.23 6.85 0.13
C TYR A 27 0.37 7.72 1.36
N THR A 28 -0.65 8.53 1.64
CA THR A 28 -0.70 9.36 2.85
C THR A 28 -1.83 8.87 3.74
N CYS A 29 -1.49 8.49 4.96
CA CYS A 29 -2.43 8.27 6.04
C CYS A 29 -2.68 9.60 6.76
N MET A 30 -3.95 9.91 7.03
CA MET A 30 -4.36 11.07 7.83
C MET A 30 -5.24 10.56 8.96
N ALA A 31 -4.86 10.87 10.19
CA ALA A 31 -5.61 10.55 11.39
C ALA A 31 -6.01 11.86 12.07
N SER A 32 -7.31 12.04 12.32
CA SER A 32 -7.84 13.19 13.02
C SER A 32 -8.45 12.75 14.35
N ASN A 33 -8.12 13.47 15.42
CA ASN A 33 -8.75 13.29 16.73
C ASN A 33 -9.64 14.49 17.02
N HIS A 34 -10.95 14.29 16.91
CA HIS A 34 -11.96 15.33 17.14
C HIS A 34 -11.98 15.83 18.60
N VAL A 35 -11.60 15.01 19.57
CA VAL A 35 -11.60 15.37 21.00
C VAL A 35 -10.49 16.37 21.31
N THR A 36 -9.29 16.16 20.77
CA THR A 36 -8.14 17.06 21.00
C THR A 36 -7.96 18.11 19.90
N GLY A 37 -8.72 18.02 18.80
CA GLY A 37 -8.56 18.87 17.61
C GLY A 37 -7.20 18.71 16.92
N ARG A 38 -6.56 17.54 17.04
CA ARG A 38 -5.23 17.29 16.50
C ARG A 38 -5.32 16.40 15.28
N ASP A 39 -4.57 16.75 14.25
CA ASP A 39 -4.39 15.96 13.04
C ASP A 39 -2.95 15.46 12.97
N ALA A 40 -2.78 14.21 12.56
CA ALA A 40 -1.49 13.60 12.28
C ALA A 40 -1.54 13.03 10.85
N SER A 41 -0.45 13.19 10.11
CA SER A 41 -0.31 12.59 8.79
C SER A 41 1.05 11.93 8.61
N GLY A 42 1.05 10.84 7.86
CA GLY A 42 2.25 10.10 7.49
C GLY A 42 2.18 9.72 6.01
N SER A 43 3.24 10.03 5.26
CA SER A 43 3.32 9.70 3.83
C SER A 43 4.36 8.61 3.60
N HIS A 44 4.04 7.69 2.69
CA HIS A 44 4.90 6.59 2.29
C HIS A 44 4.82 6.39 0.77
N VAL A 45 5.96 6.39 0.10
CA VAL A 45 6.02 6.13 -1.34
C VAL A 45 6.15 4.63 -1.56
N LEU A 46 5.11 4.03 -2.13
CA LEU A 46 5.11 2.63 -2.52
C LEU A 46 5.48 2.51 -4.00
N VAL A 47 6.48 1.69 -4.30
CA VAL A 47 6.86 1.34 -5.67
C VAL A 47 6.63 -0.14 -5.89
N VAL A 48 5.60 -0.45 -6.66
CA VAL A 48 5.33 -1.81 -7.12
C VAL A 48 6.21 -2.06 -8.32
N LYS A 49 7.03 -3.11 -8.26
CA LYS A 49 7.79 -3.60 -9.40
C LYS A 49 7.06 -4.81 -9.94
N GLU A 50 6.91 -4.90 -11.25
CA GLU A 50 6.57 -6.18 -11.85
C GLU A 50 7.63 -7.20 -11.43
N LYS A 51 7.19 -8.43 -11.16
CA LYS A 51 8.12 -9.55 -11.12
C LYS A 51 8.73 -9.61 -12.51
N GLY A 52 9.93 -9.06 -12.66
CA GLY A 52 10.67 -9.18 -13.91
C GLY A 52 10.68 -10.67 -14.28
N SER A 53 10.37 -10.99 -15.53
CA SER A 53 10.76 -12.26 -16.12
C SER A 53 12.29 -12.34 -16.10
N MET A 54 12.87 -12.62 -14.93
CA MET A 54 14.12 -13.33 -14.84
C MET A 54 13.76 -14.81 -14.73
N GLY A 55 13.45 -15.34 -15.91
CA GLY A 55 13.53 -16.75 -16.25
C GLY A 55 13.61 -16.80 -17.79
N GLY A 56 14.66 -17.34 -18.42
CA GLY A 56 15.44 -18.43 -17.87
C GLY A 56 14.47 -19.48 -17.32
N SER A 57 13.62 -20.01 -18.20
CA SER A 57 12.87 -21.26 -18.06
C SER A 57 12.52 -21.73 -16.63
N GLY A 58 11.27 -21.47 -16.18
CA GLY A 58 10.70 -22.04 -14.93
C GLY A 58 11.32 -21.43 -13.68
N ASP A 59 10.60 -20.74 -12.79
CA ASP A 59 9.71 -21.41 -11.85
C ASP A 59 8.62 -20.45 -11.34
N SER A 60 7.40 -20.92 -11.52
CA SER A 60 6.16 -20.41 -10.95
C SER A 60 6.30 -20.29 -9.41
N LEU A 61 6.24 -19.07 -8.89
CA LEU A 61 5.91 -18.88 -7.48
C LEU A 61 4.39 -18.79 -7.39
N SER A 62 3.82 -19.79 -6.71
CA SER A 62 2.39 -20.08 -6.60
C SER A 62 1.57 -18.88 -6.13
N ALA A 63 0.37 -18.75 -6.70
CA ALA A 63 -0.69 -17.87 -6.20
C ALA A 63 -0.90 -18.15 -4.70
N GLY A 64 -0.64 -17.15 -3.85
CA GLY A 64 -0.71 -17.30 -2.38
C GLY A 64 0.35 -16.56 -1.56
N ALA A 65 1.23 -15.76 -2.17
CA ALA A 65 2.20 -14.98 -1.42
C ALA A 65 1.54 -13.76 -0.75
N THR A 66 1.16 -13.90 0.52
CA THR A 66 0.66 -12.80 1.34
C THR A 66 1.83 -12.04 1.96
N ALA A 67 1.96 -10.75 1.65
CA ALA A 67 2.88 -9.84 2.33
C ALA A 67 2.06 -8.96 3.29
N GLY A 68 2.35 -9.05 4.59
CA GLY A 68 1.78 -8.17 5.62
C GLY A 68 2.77 -7.06 5.99
N ILE A 69 2.26 -5.85 6.20
CA ILE A 69 3.05 -4.73 6.73
C ILE A 69 2.74 -4.61 8.22
N VAL A 70 3.77 -4.75 9.07
CA VAL A 70 3.71 -4.48 10.50
C VAL A 70 4.36 -3.13 10.77
N ILE A 71 3.66 -2.22 11.45
CA ILE A 71 4.22 -0.97 11.94
C ILE A 71 4.13 -1.00 13.47
N GLY A 72 5.28 -0.93 14.12
CA GLY A 72 5.45 -0.74 15.57
C GLY A 72 6.04 0.63 15.88
#